data_AF-A0A2N5ZGL3-F1
#
_entry.id   AF-A0A2N5ZGL3-F1
#
_cell.length_a   1.000
_cell.length_b   1.000
_cell.length_c   1.000
_cell.angle_alpha   90.00
_cell.angle_beta   90.00
_cell.angle_gamma   90.00
#
_symmetry.space_group_name_H-M   'P 1'
#
loop_
_entity.id
_entity.type
_entity.pdbx_description
1 polymer ?
#
loop_
_entity_poly.entity_id
_entity_poly.type
_entity_poly.pdbx_seq_one_letter_code
_entity_poly.pdbx_strand_id
1 'polypeptide(L)'
;MLTNLKEAIEALKQRIRFNLTLAQEVEEEIKEILKEPVSTQRSKKLNERFIKNKKLMSENEDSLNLQRSIINYLEKHHDELSQFPEIIEYKSNKGKNTSEVSTKIEIKREDYFELTINKSIEFDNLHPYFKDESFANDLISYFIEIEDYEMCARLSKITKNETVK
;
A
#
# COMPACT_ATOMS: atom_id res chain seq x y z
N MET A 1 2.57 -0.59 -22.89
CA MET A 1 2.79 0.78 -22.35
C MET A 1 1.91 1.05 -21.13
N LEU A 2 0.58 0.92 -21.24
CA LEU A 2 -0.33 1.11 -20.11
C LEU A 2 -0.03 0.14 -18.95
N THR A 3 0.27 -1.12 -19.29
CA THR A 3 0.76 -2.15 -18.37
C THR A 3 2.05 -1.73 -17.66
N ASN A 4 3.08 -1.32 -18.40
CA ASN A 4 4.36 -0.87 -17.83
C ASN A 4 4.21 0.36 -16.91
N LEU A 5 3.29 1.30 -17.23
CA LEU A 5 3.00 2.45 -16.36
C LEU A 5 2.28 2.03 -15.07
N LYS A 6 1.38 1.04 -15.14
CA LYS A 6 0.75 0.44 -13.95
C LYS A 6 1.77 -0.29 -13.09
N GLU A 7 2.66 -1.08 -13.70
CA GLU A 7 3.78 -1.74 -13.01
C GLU A 7 4.71 -0.72 -12.34
N ALA A 8 4.99 0.41 -12.99
CA ALA A 8 5.79 1.49 -12.42
C ALA A 8 5.12 2.15 -11.20
N ILE A 9 3.80 2.37 -11.23
CA ILE A 9 3.05 2.86 -10.06
C ILE A 9 3.17 1.86 -8.91
N GLU A 10 3.04 0.56 -9.18
CA GLU A 10 3.11 -0.46 -8.14
C GLU A 10 4.52 -0.56 -7.52
N ALA A 11 5.57 -0.46 -8.34
CA ALA A 11 6.94 -0.37 -7.86
C ALA A 11 7.17 0.88 -6.99
N LEU A 12 6.60 2.03 -7.37
CA LEU A 12 6.69 3.26 -6.57
C LEU A 12 5.95 3.11 -5.23
N LYS A 13 4.80 2.44 -5.18
CA LYS A 13 4.10 2.16 -3.91
C LYS A 13 4.91 1.27 -2.98
N GLN A 14 5.49 0.19 -3.52
CA GLN A 14 6.34 -0.71 -2.73
C GLN A 14 7.55 0.04 -2.16
N ARG A 15 8.18 0.92 -2.96
CA ARG A 15 9.29 1.75 -2.49
C ARG A 15 8.89 2.70 -1.36
N ILE A 16 7.72 3.33 -1.45
CA ILE A 16 7.21 4.21 -0.38
C ILE A 16 6.97 3.40 0.90
N ARG A 17 6.32 2.24 0.80
CA ARG A 17 6.08 1.35 1.95
C ARG A 17 7.40 0.95 2.61
N PHE A 18 8.37 0.51 1.82
CA PHE A 18 9.70 0.13 2.30
C PHE A 18 10.41 1.30 3.02
N ASN A 19 10.42 2.48 2.40
CA ASN A 19 11.03 3.67 3.00
C ASN A 19 10.32 4.10 4.29
N LEU A 20 9.01 3.87 4.40
CA LEU A 20 8.23 4.18 5.60
C LEU A 20 8.57 3.21 6.75
N THR A 21 8.74 1.92 6.47
CA THR A 21 9.27 0.95 7.45
C THR A 21 10.66 1.36 7.93
N LEU A 22 11.56 1.71 7.00
CA LEU A 22 12.90 2.19 7.37
C LEU A 22 12.86 3.49 8.19
N ALA A 23 11.92 4.39 7.91
CA ALA A 23 11.75 5.61 8.68
C ALA A 23 11.30 5.33 10.11
N GLN A 24 10.40 4.36 10.30
CA GLN A 24 9.96 3.91 11.63
C GLN A 24 11.14 3.31 12.42
N GLU A 25 11.94 2.44 11.79
CA GLU A 25 13.16 1.90 12.42
C GLU A 25 14.12 3.02 12.84
N VAL A 26 14.34 4.02 11.97
CA VAL A 26 15.20 5.17 12.30
C VAL A 26 14.60 6.02 13.44
N GLU A 27 13.27 6.14 13.51
CA GLU A 27 12.60 6.85 14.59
C GLU A 27 12.76 6.12 15.93
N GLU A 28 12.68 4.79 15.94
CA GLU A 28 12.95 3.97 17.13
C GLU A 28 14.40 4.13 17.59
N GLU A 29 15.36 4.05 16.66
CA GLU A 29 16.77 4.31 16.97
C GLU A 29 16.98 5.73 17.56
N ILE A 30 16.28 6.74 17.04
CA ILE A 30 16.30 8.11 17.58
C ILE A 30 15.76 8.12 19.01
N LYS A 31 14.63 7.45 19.28
CA LYS A 31 14.05 7.33 20.63
C LYS A 31 15.01 6.67 21.61
N GLU A 32 15.74 5.64 21.19
CA GLU A 32 16.78 5.00 22.02
C GLU A 32 17.96 5.93 22.28
N ILE A 33 18.48 6.62 21.26
CA ILE A 33 19.57 7.61 21.43
C ILE A 33 19.13 8.74 22.37
N LEU A 34 17.85 9.11 22.36
CA LEU A 34 17.34 10.17 23.23
C LEU A 34 17.38 9.79 24.72
N LYS A 35 17.36 8.50 25.08
CA LYS A 35 17.51 8.01 26.47
C LYS A 35 18.94 8.11 27.00
N GLU A 36 19.94 8.20 26.12
CA GLU A 36 21.34 8.40 26.51
C GLU A 36 21.55 9.83 27.07
N PRO A 37 22.46 10.04 28.05
CA PRO A 37 22.78 11.36 28.56
C PRO A 37 23.35 12.26 27.46
N VAL A 38 23.05 13.56 27.54
CA VAL A 38 23.46 14.53 26.52
C VAL A 38 24.98 14.58 26.42
N SER A 39 25.50 14.22 25.24
CA SER A 39 26.91 14.29 24.92
C SER A 39 27.11 14.77 23.49
N THR A 40 28.31 15.22 23.16
CA THR A 40 28.70 15.63 21.80
C THR A 40 28.59 14.46 20.83
N GLN A 41 28.94 13.25 21.29
CA GLN A 41 28.89 12.02 20.50
C GLN A 41 27.44 11.55 20.25
N ARG A 42 26.57 11.63 21.27
CA ARG A 42 25.13 11.42 21.12
C ARG A 42 24.52 12.39 20.12
N SER A 43 24.84 13.68 20.24
CA SER A 43 24.29 14.72 19.36
C SER A 43 24.68 14.50 17.90
N LYS A 44 25.91 14.03 17.64
CA LYS A 44 26.35 13.64 16.30
C LYS A 44 25.57 12.45 15.75
N LYS A 45 25.47 11.35 16.53
CA LYS A 45 24.73 10.13 16.17
C LYS A 45 23.24 10.44 15.90
N LEU A 46 22.64 11.29 16.72
CA LEU A 46 21.27 11.77 16.58
C LEU A 46 21.07 12.53 15.27
N ASN A 47 21.97 13.47 14.96
CA ASN A 47 21.90 14.26 13.73
C ASN A 47 22.06 13.38 12.47
N GLU A 48 22.96 12.39 12.49
CA GLU A 48 23.12 11.43 11.40
C GLU A 48 21.83 10.66 11.11
N ARG A 49 21.14 10.18 12.16
CA ARG A 49 19.86 9.48 12.03
C ARG A 49 18.74 10.41 11.54
N PHE A 50 18.67 11.64 12.04
CA PHE A 50 17.72 12.64 11.53
C PHE A 50 17.91 12.96 10.05
N ILE A 51 19.16 13.12 9.60
CA ILE A 51 19.47 13.36 8.17
C ILE A 51 19.02 12.16 7.33
N LYS A 52 19.29 10.94 7.80
CA LYS A 52 18.85 9.71 7.12
C LYS A 52 17.32 9.65 7.00
N ASN A 53 16.59 9.91 8.09
CA ASN A 53 15.12 9.92 8.06
C ASN A 53 14.57 10.99 7.11
N LYS A 54 15.14 12.20 7.16
CA LYS A 54 14.76 13.29 6.26
C LYS A 54 14.95 12.92 4.79
N LYS A 55 16.03 12.20 4.46
CA LYS A 55 16.29 11.72 3.10
C LYS A 55 15.22 10.70 2.65
N LEU A 56 14.86 9.74 3.50
CA LEU A 56 13.80 8.76 3.19
C LEU A 56 12.45 9.44 2.92
N MET A 57 12.10 10.46 3.72
CA MET A 57 10.88 11.23 3.52
C MET A 57 10.89 12.03 2.20
N SER A 58 12.02 12.64 1.85
CA SER A 58 12.18 13.33 0.56
C SER A 58 12.01 12.38 -0.62
N GLU A 59 12.61 11.18 -0.56
CA GLU A 59 12.46 10.18 -1.62
C GLU A 59 11.01 9.68 -1.76
N ASN A 60 10.27 9.62 -0.66
CA ASN A 60 8.85 9.28 -0.67
C ASN A 60 8.00 10.39 -1.30
N GLU A 61 8.30 11.64 -0.99
CA GLU A 61 7.64 12.79 -1.61
C GLU A 61 7.84 12.79 -3.13
N ASP A 62 9.08 12.58 -3.59
CA ASP A 62 9.41 12.46 -5.01
C ASP A 62 8.64 11.30 -5.67
N SER A 63 8.57 10.16 -5.00
CA SER A 63 7.85 8.97 -5.49
C SER A 63 6.35 9.22 -5.60
N LEU A 64 5.74 9.93 -4.65
CA LEU A 64 4.33 10.32 -4.68
C LEU A 64 4.03 11.32 -5.81
N ASN A 65 4.91 12.30 -6.00
CA ASN A 65 4.77 13.29 -7.06
C ASN A 65 4.83 12.62 -8.45
N LEU A 66 5.72 11.65 -8.61
CA LEU A 66 5.81 10.87 -9.83
C LEU A 66 4.56 10.00 -10.03
N GLN A 67 4.06 9.32 -9.00
CA GLN A 67 2.81 8.56 -9.09
C GLN A 67 1.63 9.43 -9.53
N ARG A 68 1.45 10.61 -8.89
CA ARG A 68 0.40 11.56 -9.28
C ARG A 68 0.53 11.99 -10.73
N SER A 69 1.75 12.26 -11.18
CA SER A 69 2.00 12.65 -12.57
C SER A 69 1.64 11.55 -13.56
N ILE A 70 1.97 10.28 -13.25
CA ILE A 70 1.61 9.12 -14.07
C ILE A 70 0.08 8.93 -14.08
N ILE A 71 -0.57 8.99 -12.93
CA ILE A 71 -2.04 8.84 -12.81
C ILE A 71 -2.74 9.93 -13.63
N ASN A 72 -2.35 11.20 -13.44
CA ASN A 72 -2.93 12.32 -14.17
C ASN A 72 -2.75 12.17 -15.70
N TYR A 73 -1.58 11.67 -16.13
CA TYR A 73 -1.34 11.39 -17.55
C TYR A 73 -2.25 10.28 -18.07
N LEU A 74 -2.39 9.18 -17.32
CA LEU A 74 -3.26 8.06 -17.68
C LEU A 74 -4.73 8.46 -17.73
N GLU A 75 -5.22 9.28 -16.80
CA GLU A 75 -6.60 9.78 -16.77
C GLU A 75 -6.86 10.75 -17.93
N LYS A 76 -5.96 11.70 -18.17
CA LYS A 76 -6.12 12.72 -19.21
C LYS A 76 -6.09 12.14 -20.62
N HIS A 77 -5.28 11.11 -20.84
CA HIS A 77 -5.06 10.51 -22.15
C HIS A 77 -5.67 9.11 -22.27
N HIS A 78 -6.57 8.72 -21.36
CA HIS A 78 -7.15 7.38 -21.29
C HIS A 78 -7.70 6.89 -22.65
N ASP A 79 -8.50 7.73 -23.32
CA ASP A 79 -9.18 7.37 -24.56
C ASP A 79 -8.22 7.32 -25.76
N GLU A 80 -7.16 8.12 -25.75
CA GLU A 80 -6.10 8.12 -26.75
C GLU A 80 -5.18 6.90 -26.58
N LEU A 81 -4.82 6.58 -25.33
CA LEU A 81 -4.00 5.43 -24.97
C LEU A 81 -4.71 4.10 -25.24
N SER A 82 -6.04 4.07 -25.16
CA SER A 82 -6.88 2.89 -25.48
C SER A 82 -6.88 2.55 -26.97
N GLN A 83 -6.57 3.53 -27.84
CA GLN A 83 -6.51 3.37 -29.29
C GLN A 83 -5.12 2.97 -29.78
N PHE A 84 -4.09 3.08 -28.93
CA PHE A 84 -2.76 2.60 -29.27
C PHE A 84 -2.70 1.08 -29.10
N PRO A 85 -2.34 0.33 -30.17
CA PRO A 85 -2.06 -1.09 -30.01
C PRO A 85 -0.96 -1.25 -28.96
N GLU A 86 -1.17 -2.16 -28.00
CA GLU A 86 -0.10 -2.55 -27.09
C GLU A 86 1.09 -2.98 -27.94
N ILE A 87 2.18 -2.21 -27.88
CA ILE A 87 3.47 -2.69 -28.37
C ILE A 87 3.77 -3.89 -27.50
N ILE A 88 3.50 -5.07 -28.03
CA ILE A 88 3.90 -6.36 -27.47
C ILE A 88 5.42 -6.31 -27.47
N GLU A 89 6.00 -5.90 -26.34
CA GLU A 89 7.36 -6.33 -26.04
C GLU A 89 7.31 -7.84 -25.98
N TYR A 90 7.87 -8.47 -27.02
CA TYR A 90 8.20 -9.88 -27.04
C TYR A 90 9.01 -10.19 -25.78
N LYS A 91 8.32 -10.65 -24.72
CA LYS A 91 8.98 -11.31 -23.61
C LYS A 91 9.63 -12.55 -24.20
N SER A 92 10.96 -12.57 -24.17
CA SER A 92 11.73 -13.80 -24.30
C SER A 92 11.16 -14.84 -23.35
N ASN A 93 10.46 -15.81 -23.95
CA ASN A 93 10.21 -17.18 -23.52
C ASN A 93 10.16 -17.47 -22.01
N LYS A 94 8.96 -17.83 -21.53
CA LYS A 94 8.70 -19.21 -21.11
C LYS A 94 7.20 -19.49 -20.94
N GLY A 95 6.70 -20.41 -21.76
CA GLY A 95 5.73 -21.42 -21.35
C GLY A 95 4.25 -21.05 -21.39
N LYS A 96 3.64 -21.22 -22.56
CA LYS A 96 2.38 -21.96 -22.79
C LYS A 96 1.30 -21.88 -21.70
N ASN A 97 0.20 -21.17 -21.99
CA ASN A 97 -1.02 -21.80 -22.51
C ASN A 97 -2.09 -20.74 -22.86
N THR A 98 -2.66 -20.95 -24.03
CA THR A 98 -3.79 -20.24 -24.65
C THR A 98 -5.07 -20.34 -23.84
N SER A 99 -5.67 -19.19 -23.49
CA SER A 99 -7.12 -18.98 -23.48
C SER A 99 -7.39 -17.47 -23.44
N GLU A 100 -8.39 -17.04 -24.19
CA GLU A 100 -8.93 -15.69 -24.26
C GLU A 100 -9.16 -15.13 -22.85
N VAL A 101 -8.46 -14.05 -22.46
CA VAL A 101 -8.67 -13.43 -21.14
C VAL A 101 -9.49 -12.15 -21.34
N SER A 102 -10.74 -12.25 -20.90
CA SER A 102 -11.70 -11.16 -20.80
C SER A 102 -11.14 -9.99 -19.98
N THR A 103 -11.44 -8.78 -20.46
CA THR A 103 -11.08 -7.47 -19.93
C THR A 103 -11.80 -7.10 -18.62
N LYS A 104 -11.58 -7.87 -17.55
CA LYS A 104 -11.88 -7.45 -16.17
C LYS A 104 -10.71 -7.80 -15.28
N ILE A 105 -10.05 -6.78 -14.73
CA ILE A 105 -9.08 -6.95 -13.65
C ILE A 105 -9.90 -7.33 -12.41
N GLU A 106 -10.06 -8.63 -12.16
CA GLU A 106 -10.56 -9.13 -10.88
C GLU A 106 -9.44 -8.97 -9.85
N ILE A 107 -9.49 -7.87 -9.10
CA ILE A 107 -8.69 -7.70 -7.88
C ILE A 107 -9.08 -8.85 -6.93
N LYS A 108 -8.09 -9.61 -6.48
CA LYS A 108 -8.32 -10.83 -5.71
C LYS A 108 -8.73 -10.50 -4.27
N ARG A 109 -9.35 -11.46 -3.59
CA ARG A 109 -9.79 -11.31 -2.18
C ARG A 109 -8.65 -10.88 -1.27
N GLU A 110 -7.47 -11.43 -1.50
CA GLU A 110 -6.26 -11.16 -0.73
C GLU A 110 -5.80 -9.70 -0.87
N ASP A 111 -5.92 -9.12 -2.06
CA ASP A 111 -5.56 -7.72 -2.30
C ASP A 111 -6.50 -6.77 -1.53
N TYR A 112 -7.80 -7.07 -1.49
CA TYR A 112 -8.75 -6.31 -0.68
C TYR A 112 -8.50 -6.45 0.81
N PHE A 113 -8.06 -7.64 1.25
CA PHE A 113 -7.68 -7.86 2.64
C PHE A 113 -6.50 -6.96 3.02
N GLU A 114 -5.43 -6.98 2.22
CA GLU A 114 -4.27 -6.12 2.42
C GLU A 114 -4.62 -4.63 2.39
N LEU A 115 -5.51 -4.21 1.48
CA LEU A 115 -5.95 -2.82 1.40
C LEU A 115 -6.75 -2.40 2.62
N THR A 116 -7.51 -3.32 3.22
CA THR A 116 -8.34 -3.05 4.40
C THR A 116 -7.50 -2.99 5.67
N ILE A 117 -6.55 -3.93 5.87
CA ILE A 117 -5.64 -3.88 7.04
C ILE A 117 -4.75 -2.64 7.01
N ASN A 118 -4.33 -2.21 5.81
CA ASN A 118 -3.53 -1.00 5.63
C ASN A 118 -4.35 0.30 5.68
N LYS A 119 -5.64 0.24 6.05
CA LYS A 119 -6.58 1.37 6.13
C LYS A 119 -6.68 2.18 4.83
N SER A 120 -6.36 1.54 3.69
CA SER A 120 -6.43 2.15 2.35
C SER A 120 -7.85 2.08 1.77
N ILE A 121 -8.63 1.09 2.20
CA ILE A 121 -10.06 0.98 1.95
C ILE A 121 -10.73 0.71 3.30
N GLU A 122 -11.85 1.37 3.57
CA GLU A 122 -12.63 1.10 4.78
C GLU A 122 -13.51 -0.14 4.60
N PHE A 123 -13.64 -0.95 5.65
CA PHE A 123 -14.61 -2.03 5.68
C PHE A 123 -16.00 -1.47 5.98
N ASP A 124 -16.73 -1.09 4.93
CA ASP A 124 -18.07 -0.50 4.97
C ASP A 124 -19.02 -1.13 3.93
N ASN A 125 -20.25 -0.64 3.86
CA ASN A 125 -21.30 -1.16 2.95
C ASN A 125 -20.92 -1.12 1.46
N LEU A 126 -19.88 -0.39 1.07
CA LEU A 126 -19.36 -0.30 -0.29
C LEU A 126 -18.20 -1.27 -0.54
N HIS A 127 -17.70 -1.93 0.50
CA HIS A 127 -16.62 -2.89 0.40
C HIS A 127 -17.09 -4.14 -0.38
N PRO A 128 -16.34 -4.60 -1.42
CA PRO A 128 -16.76 -5.73 -2.25
C PRO A 128 -16.97 -7.04 -1.48
N TYR A 129 -16.25 -7.22 -0.38
CA TYR A 129 -16.37 -8.36 0.54
C TYR A 129 -17.10 -8.01 1.84
N PHE A 130 -17.87 -6.91 1.88
CA PHE A 130 -18.57 -6.51 3.09
C PHE A 130 -19.52 -7.58 3.62
N LYS A 131 -20.25 -8.23 2.70
CA LYS A 131 -21.23 -9.28 3.00
C LYS A 131 -20.60 -10.65 3.25
N ASP A 132 -19.28 -10.77 3.11
CA ASP A 132 -18.56 -12.02 3.37
C ASP A 132 -18.16 -12.06 4.85
N GLU A 133 -18.93 -12.78 5.66
CA GLU A 133 -18.64 -12.97 7.08
C GLU A 133 -17.26 -13.62 7.31
N SER A 134 -16.80 -14.47 6.39
CA SER A 134 -15.48 -15.09 6.47
C SER A 134 -14.39 -14.03 6.38
N PHE A 135 -14.55 -13.06 5.48
CA PHE A 135 -13.61 -11.94 5.32
C PHE A 135 -13.58 -11.02 6.54
N ALA A 136 -14.75 -10.72 7.13
CA ALA A 136 -14.82 -9.94 8.37
C ALA A 136 -14.13 -10.66 9.54
N ASN A 137 -14.31 -11.98 9.65
CA ASN A 137 -13.67 -12.79 10.69
C ASN A 137 -12.15 -12.87 10.51
N ASP A 138 -11.68 -12.98 9.27
CA ASP A 138 -10.25 -12.92 8.96
C ASP A 138 -9.66 -11.56 9.37
N LEU A 139 -10.36 -10.45 9.12
CA LEU A 139 -9.91 -9.10 9.50
C LEU A 139 -9.85 -8.95 11.02
N ILE A 140 -10.88 -9.40 11.72
CA ILE A 140 -10.92 -9.36 13.19
C ILE A 140 -9.78 -10.22 13.76
N SER A 141 -9.55 -11.42 13.21
CA SER A 141 -8.46 -12.30 13.65
C SER A 141 -7.09 -11.64 13.47
N TYR A 142 -6.86 -10.99 12.33
CA TYR A 142 -5.65 -10.21 12.10
C TYR A 142 -5.48 -9.08 13.12
N PHE A 143 -6.51 -8.27 13.37
CA PHE A 143 -6.44 -7.17 14.34
C PHE A 143 -6.32 -7.66 15.80
N ILE A 144 -6.77 -8.88 16.12
CA ILE A 144 -6.49 -9.53 17.41
C ILE A 144 -5.01 -9.90 17.52
N GLU A 145 -4.40 -10.46 16.47
CA GLU A 145 -2.99 -10.85 16.46
C GLU A 145 -2.05 -9.65 16.67
N ILE A 146 -2.41 -8.48 16.13
CA ILE A 146 -1.65 -7.23 16.31
C ILE A 146 -2.13 -6.39 17.50
N GLU A 147 -3.02 -6.93 18.34
CA GLU A 147 -3.58 -6.28 19.55
C GLU A 147 -4.28 -4.92 19.30
N ASP A 148 -4.77 -4.67 18.07
CA ASP A 148 -5.55 -3.48 17.72
C ASP A 148 -7.04 -3.69 18.07
N TYR A 149 -7.32 -3.66 19.37
CA TYR A 149 -8.68 -3.87 19.90
C TYR A 149 -9.65 -2.75 19.51
N GLU A 150 -9.17 -1.55 19.16
CA GLU A 150 -10.02 -0.46 18.66
C GLU A 150 -10.63 -0.81 17.29
N MET A 151 -9.82 -1.36 16.39
CA MET A 151 -10.31 -1.86 15.11
C MET A 151 -11.22 -3.06 15.27
N CYS A 152 -10.92 -3.98 16.19
CA CYS A 152 -11.82 -5.10 16.52
C CYS A 152 -13.20 -4.61 16.99
N ALA A 153 -13.24 -3.59 17.86
CA ALA A 153 -14.47 -3.00 18.35
C ALA A 153 -15.26 -2.27 17.25
N ARG A 154 -14.55 -1.59 16.33
CA ARG A 154 -15.15 -0.94 15.16
C ARG A 154 -15.76 -1.96 14.20
N LEU A 155 -15.00 -2.99 13.80
CA LEU A 155 -15.46 -4.05 12.92
C LEU A 155 -16.66 -4.81 13.52
N SER A 156 -16.61 -5.12 14.82
CA SER A 156 -17.71 -5.78 15.53
C SER A 156 -18.99 -4.96 15.59
N LYS A 157 -18.91 -3.62 15.61
CA LYS A 157 -20.10 -2.75 15.56
C LYS A 157 -20.70 -2.71 14.15
N ILE A 158 -19.85 -2.70 13.13
CA ILE A 158 -20.26 -2.66 11.73
C ILE A 158 -20.96 -3.97 11.36
N THR A 159 -20.39 -5.13 11.73
CA THR A 159 -20.99 -6.45 11.48
C THR A 159 -22.26 -6.72 12.30
N LYS A 160 -22.35 -6.21 13.54
CA LYS A 160 -23.58 -6.33 14.36
C LYS A 160 -24.74 -5.42 13.89
N ASN A 161 -24.45 -4.29 13.28
CA ASN A 161 -25.51 -3.40 12.77
C ASN A 161 -26.21 -3.95 11.52
N GLU A 162 -25.59 -4.90 10.80
CA GLU A 162 -26.24 -5.59 9.68
C GLU A 162 -27.16 -6.73 10.09
N THR A 163 -26.96 -7.35 11.26
CA THR A 163 -27.80 -8.47 11.73
C THR A 163 -29.14 -8.03 12.33
N VAL A 164 -29.43 -6.74 12.38
CA VAL A 164 -30.66 -6.15 12.98
C VAL A 164 -31.59 -5.51 11.94
N LYS A 165 -31.49 -5.87 10.66
CA LYS A 165 -32.46 -5.46 9.63
C LYS A 165 -33.03 -6.63 8.85
#